data_AF-A0A7C7XGL2-F1
#
_entry.id   AF-A0A7C7XGL2-F1
#
_cell.length_a   1.000
_cell.length_b   1.000
_cell.length_c   1.000
_cell.angle_alpha   90.00
_cell.angle_beta   90.00
_cell.angle_gamma   90.00
#
_symmetry.space_group_name_H-M   'P 1'
#
loop_
_entity.id
_entity.type
_entity.pdbx_description
1 polymer ?
#
loop_
_entity_poly.entity_id
_entity_poly.type
_entity_poly.pdbx_seq_one_letter_code
_entity_poly.pdbx_strand_id
1 'polypeptide(L)'
;MSFLKIINNKKITLISIFLFLYVLLNFLDGERGLISYFEKKNTINNLLKEKKLLTNKLNLIEKKNSMLTDVIDLDYLETIYREKFLVGKKNEKVFFE
;
A
#
# COMPACT_ATOMS: atom_id res chain seq x y z
N MET A 1 19.11 25.17 -52.92
CA MET A 1 19.68 24.97 -51.56
C MET A 1 19.30 26.11 -50.58
N SER A 2 18.02 26.53 -50.52
CA SER A 2 17.58 27.58 -49.59
C SER A 2 17.40 27.06 -48.16
N PHE A 3 16.97 25.80 -48.03
CA PHE A 3 16.69 25.14 -46.75
C PHE A 3 17.91 25.07 -45.83
N LEU A 4 19.08 24.71 -46.37
CA LEU A 4 20.35 24.69 -45.63
C LEU A 4 20.76 26.09 -45.13
N LYS A 5 20.43 27.15 -45.89
CA LYS A 5 20.70 28.54 -45.50
C LYS A 5 19.83 28.98 -44.31
N ILE A 6 18.57 28.53 -44.27
CA ILE A 6 17.64 28.77 -43.17
C ILE A 6 18.13 28.06 -41.89
N ILE A 7 18.52 26.79 -42.00
CA ILE A 7 19.06 26.02 -40.86
C ILE A 7 20.32 26.69 -40.30
N ASN A 8 21.25 27.12 -41.17
CA ASN A 8 22.47 27.79 -40.72
C ASN A 8 22.17 29.13 -40.01
N ASN A 9 21.18 29.90 -40.49
CA ASN A 9 20.75 31.14 -39.83
C ASN A 9 20.04 30.90 -38.48
N LYS A 10 19.40 29.74 -38.29
CA LYS A 10 18.65 29.38 -37.07
C LYS A 10 19.35 28.33 -36.21
N LYS A 11 20.66 28.10 -36.42
CA LYS A 11 21.43 27.03 -35.76
C LYS A 11 21.42 27.13 -34.23
N ILE A 12 21.54 28.34 -33.67
CA ILE A 12 21.57 28.55 -32.22
C ILE A 12 20.20 28.21 -31.61
N THR A 13 19.11 28.70 -32.21
CA THR A 13 17.75 28.38 -31.75
C THR A 13 17.47 26.88 -31.80
N LEU A 14 17.97 26.18 -32.82
CA LEU A 14 17.80 24.74 -32.95
C LEU A 14 18.52 23.98 -31.82
N ILE A 15 19.77 24.36 -31.52
CA ILE A 15 20.55 23.79 -30.43
C ILE A 15 19.86 24.03 -29.07
N SER A 16 19.34 25.24 -28.84
CA SER A 16 18.61 25.55 -27.60
C SER A 16 17.35 24.70 -27.44
N ILE A 17 16.62 24.43 -28.52
CA ILE A 17 15.44 23.55 -28.47
C ILE A 17 15.86 22.12 -28.10
N PHE A 18 16.93 21.59 -28.69
CA PHE A 18 17.42 20.24 -28.35
C PHE A 18 17.90 20.14 -26.90
N LEU A 19 18.61 21.16 -26.40
CA LEU A 19 19.02 21.23 -25.00
C LEU A 19 17.82 21.28 -24.05
N PHE A 20 16.82 22.10 -24.38
CA PHE A 20 15.59 22.19 -23.58
C PHE A 20 14.82 20.86 -23.58
N LEU A 21 14.71 20.22 -24.75
CA LEU A 21 14.05 18.91 -24.88
C LEU A 21 14.78 17.84 -24.08
N TYR A 22 16.12 17.85 -24.09
CA TYR A 22 16.93 16.91 -23.31
C TYR A 22 16.64 17.04 -21.81
N VAL A 23 16.58 18.26 -21.28
CA VAL A 23 16.23 18.49 -19.87
C VAL A 23 14.80 18.04 -19.58
N LEU A 24 13.84 18.38 -20.45
CA LEU A 24 12.44 17.98 -20.29
C LEU A 24 12.26 16.47 -20.26
N LEU A 25 12.86 15.75 -21.20
CA LEU A 25 12.75 14.29 -21.27
C LEU A 25 13.36 13.64 -20.03
N ASN A 26 14.55 14.07 -19.60
CA ASN A 26 15.18 13.55 -18.37
C ASN A 26 14.44 13.93 -17.08
N PHE A 27 13.62 14.98 -17.12
CA PHE A 27 12.83 15.41 -15.97
C PHE A 27 11.50 14.66 -15.85
N LEU A 28 10.85 14.38 -16.99
CA LEU A 28 9.59 13.65 -17.03
C LEU A 28 9.82 12.15 -16.80
N ASP A 29 10.86 11.61 -17.43
CA ASP A 29 11.15 10.18 -17.49
C ASP A 29 12.32 9.78 -16.58
N GLY A 30 12.51 8.47 -16.39
CA GLY A 30 13.55 7.88 -15.56
C GLY A 30 13.12 7.63 -14.12
N GLU A 31 13.95 6.92 -13.36
CA GLU A 31 13.63 6.51 -11.99
C GLU A 31 13.44 7.67 -11.01
N ARG A 32 14.01 8.83 -11.32
CA ARG A 32 13.88 10.07 -10.54
C ARG A 32 13.02 11.11 -11.27
N GLY A 33 12.42 10.73 -12.38
CA GLY A 33 11.50 11.58 -13.14
C GLY A 33 10.17 11.76 -12.41
N LEU A 34 9.39 12.73 -12.89
CA LEU A 34 8.08 13.06 -12.31
C LEU A 34 7.10 11.88 -12.32
N ILE A 35 7.08 11.09 -13.41
CA ILE A 35 6.16 9.95 -13.53
C ILE A 35 6.47 8.92 -12.43
N SER A 36 7.74 8.56 -12.28
CA SER A 36 8.19 7.63 -11.25
C SER A 36 7.91 8.12 -9.84
N TYR A 37 8.01 9.44 -9.60
CA TYR A 37 7.66 10.03 -8.30
C TYR A 37 6.20 9.78 -7.91
N PHE A 38 5.25 9.99 -8.83
CA PHE A 38 3.83 9.76 -8.54
C PHE A 38 3.50 8.28 -8.32
N GLU A 39 4.09 7.39 -9.12
CA GLU A 39 3.92 5.95 -8.94
C GLU A 39 4.44 5.49 -7.59
N LYS A 40 5.68 5.86 -7.23
CA LYS A 40 6.30 5.51 -5.96
C LYS A 40 5.50 6.05 -4.77
N LYS A 41 4.97 7.28 -4.88
CA LYS A 41 4.10 7.87 -3.86
C LYS A 41 2.82 7.06 -3.67
N ASN A 42 2.21 6.59 -4.76
CA ASN A 42 1.03 5.73 -4.68
C ASN A 42 1.35 4.37 -4.04
N THR A 43 2.47 3.76 -4.42
CA THR A 43 2.95 2.50 -3.81
C THR A 43 3.18 2.65 -2.31
N ILE A 44 3.84 3.73 -1.87
CA ILE A 44 4.04 4.02 -0.44
C ILE A 44 2.70 4.13 0.29
N ASN A 45 1.73 4.86 -0.28
CA ASN A 45 0.41 5.01 0.34
C ASN A 45 -0.33 3.67 0.48
N ASN A 46 -0.23 2.80 -0.52
CA ASN A 46 -0.82 1.47 -0.47
C ASN A 46 -0.16 0.60 0.59
N LEU A 47 1.18 0.59 0.66
CA LEU A 47 1.94 -0.13 1.68
C LEU A 47 1.63 0.38 3.10
N LEU A 48 1.43 1.68 3.28
CA LEU A 48 1.02 2.24 4.58
C LEU A 48 -0.39 1.77 5.00
N LYS A 49 -1.33 1.70 4.06
CA LYS A 49 -2.68 1.16 4.33
C LYS A 49 -2.61 -0.32 4.70
N GLU A 50 -1.85 -1.09 3.94
CA GLU A 50 -1.68 -2.52 4.17
C GLU A 50 -1.02 -2.79 5.53
N LYS A 51 0.07 -2.06 5.84
CA LYS A 51 0.74 -2.10 7.14
C LYS A 51 -0.26 -1.83 8.27
N LYS A 52 -1.07 -0.77 8.16
CA LYS A 52 -2.07 -0.44 9.19
C LYS A 52 -3.09 -1.57 9.39
N LEU A 53 -3.56 -2.17 8.30
CA LEU A 53 -4.48 -3.30 8.35
C LEU A 53 -3.84 -4.53 9.02
N LEU A 54 -2.61 -4.86 8.64
CA LEU A 54 -1.84 -5.97 9.22
C LEU A 54 -1.56 -5.75 10.71
N THR A 55 -1.14 -4.55 11.11
CA THR A 55 -0.92 -4.21 12.52
C THR A 55 -2.21 -4.34 13.32
N ASN A 56 -3.35 -3.89 12.80
CA ASN A 56 -4.64 -4.05 13.49
C ASN A 56 -5.02 -5.52 13.66
N LYS A 57 -4.81 -6.35 12.62
CA LYS A 57 -5.05 -7.80 12.70
C LYS A 57 -4.12 -8.46 13.71
N LEU A 58 -2.85 -8.10 13.70
CA LEU A 58 -1.85 -8.60 14.64
C LEU A 58 -2.24 -8.26 16.08
N ASN A 59 -2.55 -6.99 16.37
CA ASN A 59 -2.97 -6.55 17.71
C ASN A 59 -4.22 -7.32 18.19
N LEU A 60 -5.17 -7.61 17.31
CA LEU A 60 -6.35 -8.40 17.66
C LEU A 60 -5.97 -9.84 18.01
N ILE A 61 -5.08 -10.48 17.25
CA ILE A 61 -4.61 -11.84 17.52
C ILE A 61 -3.78 -11.87 18.80
N GLU A 62 -2.87 -10.91 19.01
CA GLU A 62 -2.06 -10.78 20.22
C GLU A 62 -2.94 -10.63 21.46
N LYS A 63 -3.99 -9.81 21.37
CA LYS A 63 -4.97 -9.66 22.47
C LYS A 63 -5.70 -10.98 22.76
N LYS A 64 -6.10 -11.73 21.74
CA LYS A 64 -6.72 -13.05 21.92
C LYS A 64 -5.75 -14.05 22.53
N ASN A 65 -4.49 -14.03 22.11
CA ASN A 65 -3.46 -14.90 22.65
C ASN A 65 -3.15 -14.57 24.11
N SER A 66 -3.03 -13.29 24.47
CA SER A 66 -2.75 -12.88 25.85
C SER A 66 -3.87 -13.30 26.81
N MET A 67 -5.13 -13.24 26.37
CA MET A 67 -6.29 -13.76 27.11
C MET A 67 -6.25 -15.28 27.37
N LEU A 68 -5.39 -16.02 26.64
CA LEU A 68 -5.29 -17.48 26.73
C LEU A 68 -3.95 -17.98 27.28
N THR A 69 -2.99 -17.09 27.60
CA THR A 69 -1.63 -17.48 28.03
C THR A 69 -1.27 -16.97 29.42
N ASP A 70 -0.99 -15.68 29.61
CA ASP A 70 -0.43 -15.16 30.87
C ASP A 70 -1.38 -15.32 32.06
N VAL A 71 -2.59 -14.80 31.91
CA VAL A 71 -3.71 -14.99 32.83
C VAL A 71 -4.88 -15.42 31.97
N ILE A 72 -5.27 -16.68 32.12
CA ILE A 72 -6.35 -17.24 31.32
C ILE A 72 -7.66 -16.57 31.72
N ASP A 73 -8.28 -15.88 30.76
CA ASP A 73 -9.62 -15.36 30.85
C ASP A 73 -10.61 -16.52 30.63
N LEU A 74 -11.23 -16.98 31.73
CA LEU A 74 -12.14 -18.12 31.73
C LEU A 74 -13.43 -17.84 30.94
N ASP A 75 -13.91 -16.59 30.95
CA ASP A 75 -15.11 -16.20 30.20
C ASP A 75 -14.82 -16.21 28.69
N TYR A 76 -13.63 -15.75 28.30
CA TYR A 76 -13.18 -15.82 26.91
C TYR A 76 -12.95 -17.27 26.45
N LEU A 77 -12.36 -18.11 27.31
CA LEU A 77 -12.19 -19.55 27.03
C LEU A 77 -13.54 -20.27 26.88
N GLU A 78 -14.50 -20.01 27.76
CA GLU A 78 -15.86 -20.55 27.66
C GLU A 78 -16.52 -20.10 26.35
N THR A 79 -16.36 -18.83 25.97
CA THR A 79 -16.87 -18.30 24.70
C THR A 79 -16.31 -19.08 23.51
N ILE A 80 -14.98 -19.27 23.44
CA ILE A 80 -14.34 -20.05 22.37
C ILE A 80 -14.84 -21.51 22.37
N TYR A 81 -14.98 -22.12 23.54
CA TYR A 81 -15.46 -23.50 23.66
C TYR A 81 -16.89 -23.64 23.13
N ARG A 82 -17.78 -22.71 23.47
CA ARG A 82 -19.16 -22.67 22.96
C ARG A 82 -19.22 -22.46 21.46
N GLU A 83 -18.43 -21.53 20.92
CA GLU A 83 -18.38 -21.28 19.47
C GLU A 83 -17.88 -22.50 18.69
N LYS A 84 -16.82 -23.18 19.18
CA LYS A 84 -16.21 -24.32 18.48
C LYS A 84 -17.04 -25.59 18.54
N PHE A 85 -17.67 -25.86 19.68
CA PHE A 85 -18.39 -27.12 19.92
C PHE A 85 -19.91 -26.95 19.87
N LEU A 86 -20.41 -25.73 19.70
CA LEU A 86 -21.83 -25.38 19.63
C LEU A 86 -22.61 -25.92 20.82
N VAL A 87 -22.07 -25.73 22.02
CA VAL A 87 -22.62 -26.25 23.29
C VAL A 87 -23.24 -25.14 24.14
N GLY A 88 -24.32 -25.48 24.84
CA GLY A 88 -24.99 -24.64 25.83
C GLY A 88 -24.75 -25.11 27.27
N LYS A 89 -25.19 -24.35 28.27
CA LYS A 89 -25.30 -24.84 29.64
C LYS A 89 -26.33 -25.96 29.72
N LYS A 90 -26.28 -26.73 30.80
CA LYS A 90 -27.18 -27.87 31.07
C LYS A 90 -28.67 -27.59 30.86
N ASN A 91 -29.11 -26.35 31.02
CA ASN A 91 -30.52 -25.94 30.91
C ASN A 91 -30.79 -25.03 29.70
N GLU A 92 -29.84 -24.87 28.78
CA GLU A 92 -29.97 -24.05 27.57
C GLU A 92 -30.33 -24.93 26.37
N LYS A 93 -31.22 -24.44 25.51
CA LYS A 93 -31.48 -25.06 24.20
C LYS A 93 -30.60 -24.38 23.16
N VAL A 94 -29.80 -25.17 22.45
CA VAL A 94 -29.01 -24.69 21.30
C VAL A 94 -29.83 -24.91 20.03
N PHE A 95 -30.04 -23.85 19.26
CA PHE A 95 -30.69 -23.90 17.96
C PHE A 95 -29.63 -23.81 16.88
N PHE A 96 -29.74 -24.66 15.88
CA PHE A 96 -28.90 -24.66 14.69
C PHE A 96 -29.78 -24.23 13.51
N GLU A 97 -29.24 -23.40 12.62
CA GLU A 97 -29.81 -23.13 11.29
C GLU A 97 -29.37 -24.21 10.28
#